data_AF-A0A840QZB7-F1
#
_entry.id   AF-A0A840QZB7-F1
#
_cell.length_a   1.000
_cell.length_b   1.000
_cell.length_c   1.000
_cell.angle_alpha   90.00
_cell.angle_beta   90.00
_cell.angle_gamma   90.00
#
_symmetry.space_group_name_H-M   'P 1'
#
loop_
_entity.id
_entity.type
_entity.pdbx_description
1 polymer ?
#
loop_
_entity_poly.entity_id
_entity_poly.type
_entity_poly.pdbx_seq_one_letter_code
_entity_poly.pdbx_strand_id
1 'polypeptide(L)'
;MDFKHIFLENKRIELGYSGSGRGNFKKFERTISERVSHGTSLVNSIDSFFPEERPVEYISEAPGTYIEILSVPGFELAIESLDTRECKLCNLRVEGEQWRATVLIFDDKRTVFTNKLQRYIGQAGGQTNDTLFDNIAEVRLAQLSDFWTSSPSRYPGSEDEVIWWEVWLRRISLKRQEIEEFKEYCKNQNITVSGGLLEFEFQSVLCVNASANQLKGSVALISCLVELRRIVDTANFLLSQQPIDQAEWADLLLEKTSYIETPTASILIFDSGVDYNHPLISPSLQASDCYKWNVDWPDYDSGNVHGTLQAGLSIYGDIAQAILSDEAISVTYQLESCRVLPPLGVNEKELYGSLTYYAVKEAEKNAKLNRVVSIAITADHDGITGQPTSWSSEIDYLAFDAEGTRLFVISGGNVRGDDVGIDYREATAKCSIEDPGQAWNAITVGAYTQM
;
A
#
# COMPACT_ATOMS: atom_id res chain seq x y z
N MET A 1 -5.40 -13.93 49.43
CA MET A 1 -6.30 -13.78 48.27
C MET A 1 -5.37 -13.88 47.06
N ASP A 2 -4.99 -15.06 46.57
CA ASP A 2 -5.78 -16.23 46.15
C ASP A 2 -6.90 -15.84 45.18
N PHE A 3 -6.55 -15.68 43.91
CA PHE A 3 -7.50 -15.50 42.80
C PHE A 3 -8.21 -16.83 42.52
N LYS A 4 -9.32 -17.08 43.23
CA LYS A 4 -10.15 -18.29 43.17
C LYS A 4 -11.06 -18.44 41.93
N HIS A 5 -10.76 -17.79 40.80
CA HIS A 5 -11.64 -17.81 39.62
C HIS A 5 -10.91 -17.96 38.29
N ILE A 6 -9.62 -18.30 38.31
CA ILE A 6 -8.89 -18.70 37.10
C ILE A 6 -8.51 -20.18 37.27
N PHE A 7 -9.41 -21.06 36.84
CA PHE A 7 -9.08 -22.46 36.57
C PHE A 7 -8.74 -22.58 35.08
N LEU A 8 -7.46 -22.51 34.74
CA LEU A 8 -6.97 -22.90 33.41
C LEU A 8 -6.67 -24.40 33.41
N GLU A 9 -7.71 -25.22 33.58
CA GLU A 9 -7.57 -26.66 33.32
C GLU A 9 -7.57 -26.88 31.79
N ASN A 10 -6.54 -27.57 31.29
CA ASN A 10 -6.45 -28.10 29.93
C ASN A 10 -6.45 -27.08 28.75
N LYS A 11 -5.71 -25.97 28.83
CA LYS A 11 -5.37 -25.17 27.62
C LYS A 11 -3.92 -24.69 27.52
N ARG A 12 -2.96 -25.39 28.14
CA ARG A 12 -1.59 -25.37 27.63
C ARG A 12 -1.48 -26.47 26.58
N ILE A 13 -1.76 -26.10 25.33
CA ILE A 13 -1.30 -26.91 24.21
C ILE A 13 0.17 -26.52 24.05
N GLU A 14 1.09 -27.33 24.56
CA GLU A 14 2.44 -27.35 24.01
C GLU A 14 2.29 -27.92 22.59
N LEU A 15 2.02 -27.02 21.64
CA LEU A 15 2.27 -27.31 20.25
C LEU A 15 3.78 -27.43 20.16
N GLY A 16 4.27 -28.64 19.90
CA GLY A 16 5.64 -28.81 19.44
C GLY A 16 5.80 -27.98 18.19
N TYR A 17 6.33 -26.76 18.32
CA TYR A 17 6.91 -26.08 17.20
C TYR A 17 8.22 -26.81 16.89
N SER A 18 8.11 -27.90 16.15
CA SER A 18 9.13 -28.18 15.17
C SER A 18 8.94 -27.10 14.09
N GLY A 19 9.69 -26.00 14.20
CA GLY A 19 9.98 -25.23 13.00
C GLY A 19 10.39 -26.25 11.97
N SER A 20 9.72 -26.24 10.81
CA SER A 20 10.08 -27.12 9.71
C SER A 20 11.57 -26.90 9.48
N GLY A 21 12.36 -27.86 9.95
CA GLY A 21 13.79 -27.76 9.98
C GLY A 21 14.27 -27.55 8.56
N ARG A 22 15.08 -26.50 8.39
CA ARG A 22 15.57 -25.95 7.13
C ARG A 22 14.47 -25.26 6.33
N GLY A 23 14.48 -23.93 6.36
CA GLY A 23 13.99 -23.16 5.22
C GLY A 23 14.61 -23.73 3.96
N ASN A 24 13.85 -23.75 2.86
CA ASN A 24 14.35 -24.07 1.53
C ASN A 24 15.30 -22.95 1.05
N PHE A 25 16.31 -22.60 1.85
CA PHE A 25 17.38 -21.72 1.43
C PHE A 25 18.11 -22.45 0.30
N LYS A 26 17.74 -22.10 -0.93
CA LYS A 26 18.38 -22.61 -2.12
C LYS A 26 19.77 -22.02 -2.12
N LYS A 27 20.77 -22.88 -2.19
CA LYS A 27 22.17 -22.48 -2.31
C LYS A 27 22.57 -22.63 -3.78
N PHE A 28 23.20 -21.62 -4.34
CA PHE A 28 23.80 -21.74 -5.66
C PHE A 28 25.06 -22.62 -5.55
N GLU A 29 25.11 -23.69 -6.32
CA GLU A 29 26.26 -24.59 -6.30
C GLU A 29 27.38 -24.03 -7.18
N ARG A 30 28.56 -23.81 -6.59
CA ARG A 30 29.80 -23.46 -7.31
C ARG A 30 30.80 -24.61 -7.19
N THR A 31 31.47 -24.94 -8.29
CA THR A 31 32.65 -25.81 -8.25
C THR A 31 33.77 -25.14 -7.44
N ILE A 32 34.77 -25.92 -7.01
CA ILE A 32 35.91 -25.39 -6.25
C ILE A 32 36.63 -24.26 -7.02
N SER A 33 36.80 -24.44 -8.34
CA SER A 33 37.45 -23.44 -9.21
C SER A 33 36.61 -22.15 -9.32
N GLU A 34 35.30 -22.29 -9.53
CA GLU A 34 34.38 -21.14 -9.60
C GLU A 34 34.32 -20.40 -8.27
N ARG A 35 34.29 -21.10 -7.14
CA ARG A 35 34.31 -20.53 -5.80
C ARG A 35 35.56 -19.68 -5.57
N VAL A 36 36.74 -20.19 -5.95
CA VAL A 36 38.01 -19.45 -5.82
C VAL A 36 37.99 -18.20 -6.70
N SER A 37 37.56 -18.32 -7.94
CA SER A 37 37.45 -17.18 -8.87
C SER A 37 36.45 -16.13 -8.37
N HIS A 38 35.25 -16.56 -7.97
CA HIS A 38 34.17 -15.72 -7.42
C HIS A 38 34.59 -15.00 -6.14
N GLY A 39 35.10 -15.75 -5.16
CA GLY A 39 35.56 -15.16 -3.90
C GLY A 39 36.69 -14.16 -4.11
N THR A 40 37.63 -14.44 -5.02
CA THR A 40 38.71 -13.50 -5.37
C THR A 40 38.15 -12.22 -6.01
N SER A 41 37.16 -12.35 -6.89
CA SER A 41 36.44 -11.20 -7.48
C SER A 41 35.79 -10.33 -6.40
N LEU A 42 35.05 -10.96 -5.48
CA LEU A 42 34.41 -10.25 -4.37
C LEU A 42 35.43 -9.54 -3.47
N VAL A 43 36.58 -10.17 -3.16
CA VAL A 43 37.67 -9.54 -2.38
C VAL A 43 38.16 -8.29 -3.08
N ASN A 44 38.48 -8.38 -4.37
CA ASN A 44 38.99 -7.24 -5.13
C ASN A 44 38.00 -6.08 -5.18
N SER A 45 36.70 -6.38 -5.39
CA SER A 45 35.64 -5.36 -5.34
C SER A 45 35.58 -4.70 -3.96
N ILE A 46 35.45 -5.49 -2.90
CA ILE A 46 35.31 -5.00 -1.53
C ILE A 46 36.53 -4.18 -1.11
N ASP A 47 37.75 -4.64 -1.42
CA ASP A 47 38.97 -3.92 -1.05
C ASP A 47 39.12 -2.57 -1.78
N SER A 48 38.54 -2.43 -2.97
CA SER A 48 38.52 -1.17 -3.72
C SER A 48 37.54 -0.13 -3.18
N PHE A 49 36.56 -0.54 -2.36
CA PHE A 49 35.48 0.32 -1.87
C PHE A 49 35.84 1.10 -0.60
N PHE A 50 36.83 0.63 0.15
CA PHE A 50 37.20 1.24 1.41
C PHE A 50 38.25 2.33 1.20
N PRO A 51 37.98 3.58 1.63
CA PRO A 51 38.97 4.64 1.57
C PRO A 51 40.14 4.34 2.51
N GLU A 52 41.36 4.75 2.13
CA GLU A 52 42.55 4.63 3.01
C GLU A 52 42.45 5.54 4.24
N GLU A 53 41.86 6.73 4.08
CA GLU A 53 41.59 7.70 5.14
C GLU A 53 40.17 8.28 4.98
N ARG A 54 39.46 8.48 6.09
CA ARG A 54 38.16 9.17 6.07
C ARG A 54 38.30 10.67 6.27
N PRO A 55 37.41 11.49 5.68
CA PRO A 55 37.33 12.90 5.99
C PRO A 55 37.11 13.14 7.49
N VAL A 56 37.68 14.22 8.02
CA VAL A 56 37.56 14.61 9.44
C VAL A 56 36.11 14.89 9.84
N GLU A 57 35.24 15.19 8.88
CA GLU A 57 33.80 15.47 9.06
C GLU A 57 32.93 14.21 9.29
N TYR A 58 33.53 13.04 9.48
CA TYR A 58 32.78 11.81 9.73
C TYR A 58 32.32 11.73 11.19
N ILE A 59 31.01 11.66 11.41
CA ILE A 59 30.38 11.87 12.72
C ILE A 59 30.29 10.58 13.55
N SER A 60 30.17 9.43 12.89
CA SER A 60 29.93 8.14 13.58
C SER A 60 31.12 7.72 14.44
N GLU A 61 30.83 7.33 15.69
CA GLU A 61 31.79 6.65 16.57
C GLU A 61 32.27 5.31 15.98
N ALA A 62 31.50 4.72 15.07
CA ALA A 62 31.84 3.53 14.30
C ALA A 62 31.59 3.80 12.80
N PRO A 63 32.57 4.34 12.07
CA PRO A 63 32.43 4.60 10.64
C PRO A 63 32.32 3.31 9.84
N GLY A 64 31.66 3.37 8.69
CA GLY A 64 31.53 2.22 7.81
C GLY A 64 31.21 2.57 6.37
N THR A 65 31.42 1.60 5.49
CA THR A 65 31.14 1.73 4.05
C THR A 65 29.88 0.98 3.71
N TYR A 66 28.95 1.67 3.04
CA TYR A 66 27.73 1.07 2.53
C TYR A 66 28.01 0.38 1.20
N ILE A 67 27.64 -0.89 1.13
CA ILE A 67 27.70 -1.70 -0.09
C ILE A 67 26.31 -2.22 -0.44
N GLU A 68 26.08 -2.38 -1.73
CA GLU A 68 24.92 -3.09 -2.25
C GLU A 68 25.35 -4.51 -2.63
N ILE A 69 24.66 -5.49 -2.07
CA ILE A 69 24.87 -6.91 -2.35
C ILE A 69 23.71 -7.41 -3.20
N LEU A 70 24.02 -7.95 -4.38
CA LEU A 70 23.05 -8.49 -5.31
C LEU A 70 23.14 -10.02 -5.29
N SER A 71 21.99 -10.69 -5.19
CA SER A 71 21.96 -12.15 -5.25
C SER A 71 22.09 -12.68 -6.68
N VAL A 72 22.37 -13.98 -6.80
CA VAL A 72 22.11 -14.70 -8.04
C VAL A 72 20.59 -14.76 -8.26
N PRO A 73 20.06 -14.46 -9.46
CA PRO A 73 18.63 -14.55 -9.74
C PRO A 73 18.04 -15.90 -9.35
N GLY A 74 16.94 -15.87 -8.59
CA GLY A 74 16.25 -17.06 -8.07
C GLY A 74 16.81 -17.61 -6.74
N PHE A 75 17.82 -16.96 -6.17
CA PHE A 75 18.45 -17.33 -4.90
C PHE A 75 18.36 -16.19 -3.88
N GLU A 76 18.04 -16.55 -2.63
CA GLU A 76 17.90 -15.61 -1.50
C GLU A 76 19.27 -15.25 -0.91
N LEU A 77 19.42 -14.05 -0.35
CA LEU A 77 20.61 -13.71 0.45
C LEU A 77 20.49 -14.26 1.87
N ALA A 78 21.60 -14.71 2.46
CA ALA A 78 21.65 -15.12 3.87
C ALA A 78 21.66 -13.88 4.78
N ILE A 79 20.50 -13.20 4.90
CA ILE A 79 20.36 -11.90 5.55
C ILE A 79 20.80 -11.88 7.02
N GLU A 80 20.65 -12.99 7.75
CA GLU A 80 21.09 -13.10 9.14
C GLU A 80 22.62 -13.03 9.26
N SER A 81 23.34 -13.41 8.19
CA SER A 81 24.80 -13.28 8.11
C SER A 81 25.25 -11.89 7.67
N LEU A 82 24.32 -11.02 7.26
CA LEU A 82 24.52 -9.64 6.85
C LEU A 82 24.07 -8.61 7.91
N ASP A 83 23.41 -9.05 8.99
CA ASP A 83 23.08 -8.22 10.16
C ASP A 83 23.75 -8.74 11.44
N THR A 84 25.03 -8.45 11.60
CA THR A 84 25.89 -8.95 12.68
C THR A 84 26.59 -7.81 13.43
N ARG A 85 27.60 -8.16 14.25
CA ARG A 85 28.51 -7.17 14.84
C ARG A 85 29.50 -6.57 13.84
N GLU A 86 29.70 -7.23 12.69
CA GLU A 86 30.66 -6.79 11.65
C GLU A 86 30.01 -5.93 10.58
N CYS A 87 28.75 -6.20 10.27
CA CYS A 87 27.99 -5.46 9.27
C CYS A 87 26.54 -5.30 9.72
N LYS A 88 25.90 -4.21 9.31
CA LYS A 88 24.50 -3.91 9.63
C LYS A 88 23.69 -3.96 8.34
N LEU A 89 22.62 -4.76 8.32
CA LEU A 89 21.66 -4.73 7.22
C LEU A 89 20.82 -3.46 7.36
N CYS A 90 20.78 -2.64 6.30
CA CYS A 90 20.06 -1.37 6.31
C CYS A 90 18.67 -1.53 5.69
N ASN A 91 18.61 -2.11 4.49
CA ASN A 91 17.36 -2.43 3.82
C ASN A 91 17.54 -3.67 2.94
N LEU A 92 16.40 -4.23 2.51
CA LEU A 92 16.32 -5.38 1.62
C LEU A 92 15.21 -5.14 0.58
N ARG A 93 15.54 -5.35 -0.68
CA ARG A 93 14.61 -5.28 -1.82
C ARG A 93 14.65 -6.56 -2.63
N VAL A 94 13.55 -6.84 -3.31
CA VAL A 94 13.46 -7.90 -4.32
C VAL A 94 12.98 -7.27 -5.62
N GLU A 95 13.82 -7.33 -6.65
CA GLU A 95 13.53 -6.82 -7.99
C GLU A 95 13.54 -7.99 -8.99
N GLY A 96 12.36 -8.37 -9.47
CA GLY A 96 12.21 -9.60 -10.25
C GLY A 96 12.58 -10.83 -9.43
N GLU A 97 13.58 -11.59 -9.89
CA GLU A 97 14.10 -12.76 -9.17
C GLU A 97 15.35 -12.46 -8.34
N GLN A 98 15.81 -11.21 -8.29
CA GLN A 98 17.07 -10.83 -7.65
C GLN A 98 16.85 -10.13 -6.32
N TRP A 99 17.55 -10.58 -5.28
CA TRP A 99 17.57 -9.95 -3.97
C TRP A 99 18.68 -8.90 -3.93
N ARG A 100 18.39 -7.79 -3.27
CA ARG A 100 19.24 -6.60 -3.18
C ARG A 100 19.30 -6.13 -1.75
N ALA A 101 20.47 -6.19 -1.13
CA ALA A 101 20.66 -5.83 0.26
C ALA A 101 21.69 -4.70 0.39
N THR A 102 21.25 -3.58 0.97
CA THR A 102 22.16 -2.49 1.35
C THR A 102 22.71 -2.79 2.74
N VAL A 103 24.03 -2.90 2.84
CA VAL A 103 24.73 -3.34 4.05
C VAL A 103 25.83 -2.34 4.40
N LEU A 104 25.87 -1.91 5.66
CA LEU A 104 26.96 -1.12 6.21
C LEU A 104 28.03 -2.06 6.78
N ILE A 105 29.27 -1.99 6.28
CA ILE A 105 30.42 -2.68 6.87
C ILE A 105 31.21 -1.69 7.72
N PHE A 106 31.37 -1.97 9.02
CA PHE A 106 32.15 -1.10 9.91
C PHE A 106 33.65 -1.21 9.63
N ASP A 107 34.36 -0.08 9.61
CA ASP A 107 35.78 -0.02 9.26
C ASP A 107 36.65 -0.86 10.19
N ASP A 108 36.40 -0.77 11.50
CA ASP A 108 37.12 -1.52 12.52
C ASP A 108 36.84 -3.04 12.45
N LYS A 109 35.84 -3.44 11.67
CA LYS A 109 35.46 -4.84 11.40
C LYS A 109 35.73 -5.29 9.96
N ARG A 110 36.24 -4.42 9.09
CA ARG A 110 36.60 -4.74 7.69
C ARG A 110 37.42 -6.03 7.60
N THR A 111 38.51 -6.12 8.35
CA THR A 111 39.41 -7.29 8.35
C THR A 111 38.68 -8.57 8.74
N VAL A 112 37.69 -8.50 9.64
CA VAL A 112 36.89 -9.66 10.04
C VAL A 112 36.00 -10.12 8.89
N PHE A 113 35.37 -9.18 8.18
CA PHE A 113 34.55 -9.47 7.01
C PHE A 113 35.40 -10.07 5.86
N THR A 114 36.54 -9.45 5.53
CA THR A 114 37.48 -9.96 4.51
C THR A 114 38.00 -11.35 4.89
N ASN A 115 38.27 -11.61 6.17
CA ASN A 115 38.68 -12.94 6.63
C ASN A 115 37.58 -14.01 6.44
N LYS A 116 36.29 -13.67 6.55
CA LYS A 116 35.20 -14.61 6.23
C LYS A 116 35.26 -15.01 4.76
N LEU A 117 35.54 -14.05 3.87
CA LEU A 117 35.64 -14.27 2.43
C LEU A 117 36.92 -15.05 2.05
N GLN A 118 38.05 -14.78 2.70
CA GLN A 118 39.30 -15.55 2.51
C GLN A 118 39.13 -17.02 2.94
N ARG A 119 38.38 -17.28 4.02
CA ARG A 119 38.04 -18.66 4.43
C ARG A 119 37.14 -19.36 3.42
N TYR A 120 36.23 -18.63 2.80
CA TYR A 120 35.40 -19.13 1.70
C TYR A 120 36.25 -19.54 0.49
N ILE A 121 37.30 -18.78 0.16
CA ILE A 121 38.25 -19.12 -0.93
C ILE A 121 39.12 -20.34 -0.58
N GLY A 122 39.77 -20.33 0.58
CA GLY A 122 40.95 -21.16 0.87
C GLY A 122 40.71 -22.58 1.42
N GLN A 123 39.48 -22.97 1.78
CA GLN A 123 39.26 -24.28 2.40
C GLN A 123 39.11 -25.42 1.39
N ALA A 124 39.95 -26.46 1.54
CA ALA A 124 39.73 -27.78 0.94
C ALA A 124 38.56 -28.48 1.66
N GLY A 125 37.43 -28.66 0.98
CA GLY A 125 36.27 -29.40 1.52
C GLY A 125 34.94 -28.62 1.57
N GLY A 126 34.92 -27.33 1.25
CA GLY A 126 33.69 -26.66 0.77
C GLY A 126 32.61 -26.24 1.76
N GLN A 127 32.87 -26.03 3.05
CA GLN A 127 31.78 -25.84 4.04
C GLN A 127 31.81 -24.57 4.91
N THR A 128 32.72 -23.62 4.69
CA THR A 128 32.74 -22.38 5.51
C THR A 128 32.26 -21.18 4.71
N ASN A 129 31.21 -20.51 5.20
CA ASN A 129 30.59 -19.29 4.66
C ASN A 129 30.03 -19.41 3.23
N ASP A 130 29.89 -20.62 2.70
CA ASP A 130 29.30 -20.93 1.40
C ASP A 130 27.84 -20.45 1.31
N THR A 131 27.07 -20.67 2.37
CA THR A 131 25.69 -20.20 2.53
C THR A 131 25.58 -18.68 2.38
N LEU A 132 26.60 -17.94 2.81
CA LEU A 132 26.63 -16.47 2.66
C LEU A 132 27.07 -16.07 1.24
N PHE A 133 28.21 -16.58 0.76
CA PHE A 133 28.86 -16.02 -0.42
C PHE A 133 28.45 -16.67 -1.75
N ASP A 134 27.95 -17.90 -1.77
CA ASP A 134 27.55 -18.54 -3.03
C ASP A 134 26.29 -17.89 -3.63
N ASN A 135 25.37 -17.42 -2.81
CA ASN A 135 24.17 -16.75 -3.33
C ASN A 135 24.43 -15.30 -3.72
N ILE A 136 25.60 -14.73 -3.40
CA ILE A 136 26.00 -13.40 -3.84
C ILE A 136 26.47 -13.49 -5.29
N ALA A 137 25.86 -12.71 -6.18
CA ALA A 137 26.32 -12.53 -7.55
C ALA A 137 27.35 -11.40 -7.62
N GLU A 138 27.06 -10.26 -7.00
CA GLU A 138 27.82 -9.04 -7.12
C GLU A 138 27.80 -8.24 -5.83
N VAL A 139 28.87 -7.48 -5.59
CA VAL A 139 28.95 -6.43 -4.57
C VAL A 139 29.44 -5.15 -5.23
N ARG A 140 28.77 -4.03 -4.93
CA ARG A 140 29.14 -2.68 -5.40
C ARG A 140 29.02 -1.65 -4.28
N LEU A 141 29.60 -0.47 -4.46
CA LEU A 141 29.32 0.66 -3.57
C LEU A 141 27.84 1.04 -3.66
N ALA A 142 27.22 1.26 -2.50
CA ALA A 142 25.83 1.71 -2.45
C ALA A 142 25.71 3.14 -3.00
N GLN A 143 24.70 3.35 -3.82
CA GLN A 143 24.27 4.64 -4.33
C GLN A 143 23.08 5.15 -3.52
N LEU A 144 22.75 6.45 -3.64
CA LEU A 144 21.59 7.02 -2.94
C LEU A 144 20.28 6.28 -3.28
N SER A 145 20.11 5.87 -4.54
CA SER A 145 18.97 5.07 -5.00
C SER A 145 18.84 3.72 -4.30
N ASP A 146 19.94 3.15 -3.81
CA ASP A 146 19.94 1.89 -3.07
C ASP A 146 19.41 2.07 -1.64
N PHE A 147 19.08 3.29 -1.21
CA PHE A 147 18.34 3.52 0.03
C PHE A 147 16.84 3.69 -0.20
N TRP A 148 16.39 3.74 -1.46
CA TRP A 148 14.98 3.92 -1.79
C TRP A 148 14.15 2.68 -1.44
N THR A 149 13.08 2.86 -0.68
CA THR A 149 12.13 1.79 -0.29
C THR A 149 10.69 2.05 -0.74
N SER A 150 10.43 3.17 -1.44
CA SER A 150 9.17 3.36 -2.17
C SER A 150 9.17 2.65 -3.53
N SER A 151 8.04 2.68 -4.25
CA SER A 151 7.96 2.11 -5.61
C SER A 151 9.12 2.63 -6.49
N PRO A 152 9.82 1.77 -7.25
CA PRO A 152 10.89 2.20 -8.16
C PRO A 152 10.43 3.27 -9.17
N SER A 153 9.18 3.20 -9.63
CA SER A 153 8.59 4.19 -10.55
C SER A 153 8.42 5.59 -9.94
N ARG A 154 8.55 5.73 -8.62
CA ARG A 154 8.40 7.00 -7.91
C ARG A 154 9.73 7.66 -7.56
N TYR A 155 10.86 6.98 -7.79
CA TYR A 155 12.17 7.61 -7.65
C TYR A 155 12.29 8.73 -8.70
N PRO A 156 12.86 9.90 -8.37
CA PRO A 156 12.98 11.01 -9.32
C PRO A 156 13.61 10.58 -10.65
N GLY A 157 12.98 10.99 -11.76
CA GLY A 157 13.47 10.67 -13.10
C GLY A 157 14.71 11.48 -13.47
N SER A 158 14.88 12.64 -12.83
CA SER A 158 16.06 13.49 -12.91
C SER A 158 16.72 13.64 -11.54
N GLU A 159 18.04 13.62 -11.50
CA GLU A 159 18.83 13.82 -10.27
C GLU A 159 18.69 15.25 -9.69
N ASP A 160 18.22 16.19 -10.50
CA ASP A 160 17.95 17.58 -10.12
C ASP A 160 16.47 17.85 -9.81
N GLU A 161 15.58 16.87 -10.02
CA GLU A 161 14.17 16.98 -9.65
C GLU A 161 14.04 17.08 -8.12
N VAL A 162 13.37 18.12 -7.66
CA VAL A 162 13.17 18.39 -6.23
C VAL A 162 11.86 17.77 -5.78
N ILE A 163 11.94 16.85 -4.82
CA ILE A 163 10.79 16.18 -4.22
C ILE A 163 10.86 16.21 -2.70
N TRP A 164 9.75 15.85 -2.05
CA TRP A 164 9.71 15.60 -0.62
C TRP A 164 10.13 14.15 -0.30
N TRP A 165 11.17 14.02 0.50
CA TRP A 165 11.74 12.76 0.98
C TRP A 165 11.43 12.58 2.45
N GLU A 166 11.06 11.36 2.86
CA GLU A 166 11.33 10.91 4.22
C GLU A 166 12.76 10.38 4.28
N VAL A 167 13.55 10.91 5.20
CA VAL A 167 14.94 10.53 5.43
C VAL A 167 15.04 9.80 6.75
N TRP A 168 15.40 8.52 6.68
CA TRP A 168 15.51 7.63 7.84
C TRP A 168 16.97 7.50 8.24
N LEU A 169 17.31 8.03 9.41
CA LEU A 169 18.66 8.05 9.96
C LEU A 169 18.79 7.04 11.10
N ARG A 170 19.88 6.27 11.10
CA ARG A 170 20.29 5.43 12.22
C ARG A 170 20.78 6.32 13.34
N ARG A 171 20.39 6.00 14.57
CA ARG A 171 20.94 6.65 15.75
C ARG A 171 22.42 6.26 15.92
N ILE A 172 23.31 7.23 15.77
CA ILE A 172 24.77 7.01 15.91
C ILE A 172 25.36 7.68 17.13
N SER A 173 24.59 8.50 17.84
CA SER A 173 25.02 9.15 19.07
C SER A 173 23.90 9.20 20.11
N LEU A 174 24.25 9.25 21.40
CA LEU A 174 23.27 9.37 22.47
C LEU A 174 22.47 10.67 22.38
N LYS A 175 23.11 11.74 21.91
CA LYS A 175 22.54 13.09 21.78
C LYS A 175 21.91 13.37 20.39
N ARG A 176 21.89 12.38 19.49
CA ARG A 176 21.42 12.50 18.11
C ARG A 176 22.08 13.64 17.30
N GLN A 177 23.39 13.82 17.47
CA GLN A 177 24.20 14.82 16.75
C GLN A 177 24.01 14.74 15.23
N GLU A 178 23.81 13.53 14.70
CA GLU A 178 23.57 13.28 13.28
C GLU A 178 22.38 14.05 12.70
N ILE A 179 21.36 14.34 13.51
CA ILE A 179 20.19 15.10 13.08
C ILE A 179 20.54 16.57 12.92
N GLU A 180 21.26 17.13 13.89
CA GLU A 180 21.61 18.55 13.91
C GLU A 180 22.62 18.88 12.81
N GLU A 181 23.59 18.00 12.56
CA GLU A 181 24.53 18.14 11.45
C GLU A 181 23.86 17.96 10.10
N PHE A 182 22.90 17.04 9.97
CA PHE A 182 22.12 16.92 8.74
C PHE A 182 21.24 18.14 8.49
N LYS A 183 20.59 18.70 9.53
CA LYS A 183 19.85 19.97 9.42
C LYS A 183 20.76 21.14 9.06
N GLU A 184 21.97 21.20 9.61
CA GLU A 184 22.96 22.22 9.28
C GLU A 184 23.42 22.10 7.83
N TYR A 185 23.69 20.88 7.36
CA TYR A 185 23.93 20.60 5.95
C TYR A 185 22.77 21.08 5.07
N CYS A 186 21.54 20.72 5.42
CA CYS A 186 20.34 21.13 4.68
C CYS A 186 20.26 22.65 4.60
N LYS A 187 20.47 23.36 5.72
CA LYS A 187 20.50 24.82 5.75
C LYS A 187 21.57 25.39 4.82
N ASN A 188 22.78 24.85 4.82
CA ASN A 188 23.89 25.31 3.98
C ASN A 188 23.65 25.06 2.48
N GLN A 189 22.88 24.02 2.13
CA GLN A 189 22.52 23.68 0.75
C GLN A 189 21.17 24.25 0.30
N ASN A 190 20.53 25.11 1.11
CA ASN A 190 19.18 25.64 0.88
C ASN A 190 18.12 24.53 0.68
N ILE A 191 18.29 23.38 1.35
CA ILE A 191 17.32 22.29 1.41
C ILE A 191 16.29 22.64 2.50
N THR A 192 15.01 22.56 2.16
CA THR A 192 13.94 22.79 3.15
C THR A 192 13.76 21.54 4.00
N VAL A 193 13.78 21.70 5.32
CA VAL A 193 13.47 20.63 6.28
C VAL A 193 12.09 20.90 6.88
N SER A 194 11.24 19.88 6.96
CA SER A 194 9.93 20.02 7.61
C SER A 194 10.08 20.24 9.12
N GLY A 195 9.03 20.77 9.76
CA GLY A 195 9.03 20.96 11.21
C GLY A 195 8.89 19.64 12.00
N GLY A 196 8.56 18.53 11.34
CA GLY A 196 8.34 17.24 11.98
C GLY A 196 9.64 16.46 12.16
N LEU A 197 9.85 15.93 13.37
CA LEU A 197 10.92 14.98 13.68
C LEU A 197 10.32 13.82 14.48
N LEU A 198 10.50 12.61 13.97
CA LEU A 198 10.14 11.38 14.69
C LEU A 198 11.42 10.75 15.26
N GLU A 199 11.38 10.37 16.52
CA GLU A 199 12.51 9.75 17.21
C GLU A 199 12.13 8.38 17.78
N PHE A 200 12.76 7.33 17.25
CA PHE A 200 12.65 5.96 17.72
C PHE A 200 13.91 5.55 18.47
N GLU A 201 13.89 4.41 19.17
CA GLU A 201 15.04 3.95 19.98
C GLU A 201 16.36 3.92 19.18
N PHE A 202 16.30 3.40 17.95
CA PHE A 202 17.46 3.17 17.08
C PHE A 202 17.48 4.05 15.81
N GLN A 203 16.44 4.84 15.57
CA GLN A 203 16.26 5.59 14.33
C GLN A 203 15.63 6.97 14.56
N SER A 204 15.75 7.83 13.56
CA SER A 204 15.04 9.10 13.47
C SER A 204 14.56 9.32 12.04
N VAL A 205 13.40 9.97 11.90
CA VAL A 205 12.81 10.30 10.60
C VAL A 205 12.55 11.79 10.53
N LEU A 206 13.04 12.41 9.47
CA LEU A 206 12.75 13.79 9.13
C LEU A 206 12.40 13.92 7.66
N CYS A 207 11.60 14.93 7.32
CA CYS A 207 11.19 15.16 5.95
C CYS A 207 11.97 16.33 5.35
N VAL A 208 12.46 16.18 4.12
CA VAL A 208 13.21 17.24 3.42
C VAL A 208 12.73 17.41 1.99
N ASN A 209 12.76 18.64 1.49
CA ASN A 209 12.49 18.96 0.09
C ASN A 209 13.83 19.25 -0.61
N ALA A 210 14.28 18.30 -1.42
CA ALA A 210 15.61 18.31 -2.03
C ALA A 210 15.63 17.56 -3.36
N SER A 211 16.68 17.76 -4.17
CA SER A 211 17.03 16.85 -5.25
C SER A 211 17.95 15.73 -4.77
N ALA A 212 18.02 14.62 -5.53
CA ALA A 212 18.94 13.53 -5.23
C ALA A 212 20.41 13.99 -5.27
N ASN A 213 20.77 14.90 -6.19
CA ASN A 213 22.09 15.54 -6.23
C ASN A 213 22.42 16.32 -4.95
N GLN A 214 21.45 17.06 -4.41
CA GLN A 214 21.63 17.78 -3.15
C GLN A 214 21.83 16.82 -1.96
N LEU A 215 21.15 15.67 -1.93
CA LEU A 215 21.31 14.69 -0.85
C LEU A 215 22.66 13.95 -0.92
N LYS A 216 23.13 13.61 -2.12
CA LYS A 216 24.43 12.93 -2.36
C LYS A 216 25.64 13.71 -1.81
N GLY A 217 25.55 15.03 -1.66
CA GLY A 217 26.64 15.84 -1.12
C GLY A 217 26.82 15.77 0.41
N SER A 218 25.89 15.14 1.14
CA SER A 218 25.90 15.15 2.60
C SER A 218 26.68 13.97 3.19
N VAL A 219 27.88 14.23 3.69
CA VAL A 219 28.69 13.21 4.42
C VAL A 219 27.97 12.71 5.66
N ALA A 220 27.26 13.60 6.38
CA ALA A 220 26.47 13.26 7.56
C ALA A 220 25.33 12.29 7.22
N LEU A 221 24.55 12.59 6.18
CA LEU A 221 23.52 11.70 5.66
C LEU A 221 24.12 10.34 5.29
N ILE A 222 25.17 10.34 4.47
CA ILE A 222 25.82 9.11 4.00
C ILE A 222 26.36 8.27 5.17
N SER A 223 26.70 8.86 6.31
CA SER A 223 27.23 8.12 7.47
C SER A 223 26.18 7.36 8.29
N CYS A 224 24.91 7.74 8.17
CA CYS A 224 23.84 7.19 9.01
C CYS A 224 22.53 6.90 8.27
N LEU A 225 22.45 7.11 6.96
CA LEU A 225 21.27 6.81 6.17
C LEU A 225 20.92 5.32 6.23
N VAL A 226 19.64 5.03 6.39
CA VAL A 226 19.08 3.66 6.40
C VAL A 226 18.09 3.48 5.26
N GLU A 227 17.19 4.44 5.09
CA GLU A 227 16.14 4.39 4.07
C GLU A 227 15.76 5.81 3.59
N LEU A 228 15.26 5.85 2.35
CA LEU A 228 14.63 6.99 1.71
C LEU A 228 13.26 6.58 1.18
N ARG A 229 12.25 7.42 1.42
CA ARG A 229 10.90 7.22 0.89
C ARG A 229 10.37 8.49 0.26
N ARG A 230 9.48 8.35 -0.72
CA ARG A 230 8.70 9.48 -1.22
C ARG A 230 7.62 9.81 -0.19
N ILE A 231 7.48 11.09 0.15
CA ILE A 231 6.27 11.54 0.82
C ILE A 231 5.15 11.53 -0.21
N VAL A 232 4.09 10.77 0.08
CA VAL A 232 2.90 10.72 -0.76
C VAL A 232 1.97 11.81 -0.28
N ASP A 233 1.61 12.74 -1.16
CA ASP A 233 0.60 13.74 -0.86
C ASP A 233 -0.72 13.03 -0.54
N THR A 234 -1.29 13.34 0.62
CA THR A 234 -2.65 12.90 0.96
C THR A 234 -3.64 13.55 0.02
N ALA A 235 -4.78 12.89 -0.28
CA ALA A 235 -5.88 13.44 -1.09
C ALA A 235 -6.38 14.83 -0.67
N ASN A 236 -5.99 15.31 0.53
CA ASN A 236 -6.25 16.65 1.02
C ASN A 236 -5.73 17.77 0.10
N PHE A 237 -4.71 17.52 -0.74
CA PHE A 237 -4.26 18.54 -1.69
C PHE A 237 -5.38 18.90 -2.68
N LEU A 238 -6.14 17.93 -3.19
CA LEU A 238 -7.27 18.15 -4.11
C LEU A 238 -8.41 18.92 -3.44
N LEU A 239 -8.73 18.54 -2.20
CA LEU A 239 -9.80 19.17 -1.42
C LEU A 239 -9.48 20.62 -1.03
N SER A 240 -8.20 21.02 -1.04
CA SER A 240 -7.75 22.37 -0.69
C SER A 240 -7.48 23.27 -1.90
N GLN A 241 -7.61 22.76 -3.13
CA GLN A 241 -7.43 23.52 -4.36
C GLN A 241 -8.57 24.52 -4.62
N GLN A 242 -8.30 25.56 -5.42
CA GLN A 242 -9.35 26.46 -5.89
C GLN A 242 -10.21 25.76 -6.95
N PRO A 243 -11.46 26.21 -7.18
CA PRO A 243 -12.35 25.59 -8.17
C PRO A 243 -11.77 25.53 -9.59
N ILE A 244 -10.94 26.51 -9.97
CA ILE A 244 -10.29 26.53 -11.27
C ILE A 244 -9.25 25.41 -11.40
N ASP A 245 -8.42 25.21 -10.38
CA ASP A 245 -7.41 24.16 -10.36
C ASP A 245 -8.10 22.78 -10.28
N GLN A 246 -9.21 22.65 -9.54
CA GLN A 246 -10.02 21.42 -9.53
C GLN A 246 -10.59 21.07 -10.90
N ALA A 247 -10.96 22.07 -11.70
CA ALA A 247 -11.40 21.84 -13.08
C ALA A 247 -10.23 21.34 -13.96
N GLU A 248 -9.04 21.91 -13.82
CA GLU A 248 -7.85 21.41 -14.54
C GLU A 248 -7.51 19.95 -14.18
N TRP A 249 -7.65 19.59 -12.90
CA TRP A 249 -7.49 18.20 -12.47
C TRP A 249 -8.57 17.27 -13.04
N ALA A 250 -9.80 17.75 -13.17
CA ALA A 250 -10.88 17.00 -13.79
C ALA A 250 -10.63 16.78 -15.28
N ASP A 251 -10.17 17.81 -16.00
CA ASP A 251 -9.79 17.72 -17.42
C ASP A 251 -8.65 16.71 -17.62
N LEU A 252 -7.63 16.73 -16.76
CA LEU A 252 -6.53 15.75 -16.80
C LEU A 252 -7.01 14.31 -16.60
N LEU A 253 -7.97 14.09 -15.70
CA LEU A 253 -8.59 12.77 -15.52
C LEU A 253 -9.36 12.34 -16.77
N LEU A 254 -10.13 13.25 -17.36
CA LEU A 254 -10.90 12.97 -18.58
C LEU A 254 -9.99 12.63 -19.75
N GLU A 255 -8.89 13.36 -19.95
CA GLU A 255 -7.94 13.14 -21.05
C GLU A 255 -7.32 11.74 -21.04
N LYS A 256 -7.08 11.16 -19.86
CA LYS A 256 -6.53 9.80 -19.73
C LYS A 256 -7.57 8.71 -19.55
N THR A 257 -8.86 9.05 -19.56
CA THR A 257 -9.94 8.08 -19.44
C THR A 257 -10.50 7.72 -20.80
N SER A 258 -10.58 6.42 -21.07
CA SER A 258 -11.14 5.85 -22.29
C SER A 258 -12.38 5.02 -21.98
N TYR A 259 -13.38 5.12 -22.85
CA TYR A 259 -14.67 4.44 -22.71
C TYR A 259 -14.87 3.49 -23.89
N ILE A 260 -15.36 2.29 -23.62
CA ILE A 260 -15.75 1.36 -24.70
C ILE A 260 -17.08 1.82 -25.32
N GLU A 261 -17.18 1.76 -26.66
CA GLU A 261 -18.41 2.17 -27.36
C GLU A 261 -19.58 1.22 -27.09
N THR A 262 -19.30 -0.08 -26.93
CA THR A 262 -20.31 -1.14 -26.74
C THR A 262 -20.01 -1.95 -25.48
N PRO A 263 -20.43 -1.46 -24.30
CA PRO A 263 -20.23 -2.18 -23.06
C PRO A 263 -21.06 -3.47 -23.02
N THR A 264 -20.50 -4.52 -22.42
CA THR A 264 -21.21 -5.80 -22.17
C THR A 264 -21.63 -5.95 -20.71
N ALA A 265 -21.23 -4.99 -19.88
CA ALA A 265 -21.52 -4.94 -18.46
C ALA A 265 -21.97 -3.55 -18.03
N SER A 266 -22.68 -3.49 -16.91
CA SER A 266 -23.17 -2.25 -16.29
C SER A 266 -22.95 -2.25 -14.78
N ILE A 267 -22.84 -1.06 -14.20
CA ILE A 267 -22.90 -0.84 -12.76
C ILE A 267 -24.15 -0.01 -12.47
N LEU A 268 -25.14 -0.64 -11.83
CA LEU A 268 -26.35 0.02 -11.35
C LEU A 268 -26.14 0.52 -9.93
N ILE A 269 -26.14 1.85 -9.76
CA ILE A 269 -26.02 2.51 -8.46
C ILE A 269 -27.42 2.65 -7.85
N PHE A 270 -27.64 1.93 -6.75
CA PHE A 270 -28.91 1.91 -6.00
C PHE A 270 -28.82 2.89 -4.82
N ASP A 271 -29.30 4.13 -5.01
CA ASP A 271 -29.04 5.22 -4.04
C ASP A 271 -30.03 6.41 -4.13
N SER A 272 -29.58 7.63 -3.78
CA SER A 272 -30.27 8.91 -3.94
C SER A 272 -30.27 9.44 -5.39
N GLY A 273 -29.71 8.69 -6.34
CA GLY A 273 -29.51 9.13 -7.72
C GLY A 273 -28.12 9.74 -7.95
N VAL A 274 -27.73 9.83 -9.22
CA VAL A 274 -26.39 10.26 -9.65
C VAL A 274 -26.51 11.48 -10.55
N ASP A 275 -25.74 12.54 -10.25
CA ASP A 275 -25.67 13.72 -11.10
C ASP A 275 -24.94 13.40 -12.41
N TYR A 276 -25.71 12.99 -13.41
CA TYR A 276 -25.23 12.68 -14.75
C TYR A 276 -24.74 13.90 -15.53
N ASN A 277 -24.96 15.13 -15.03
CA ASN A 277 -24.40 16.35 -15.62
C ASN A 277 -23.02 16.70 -15.04
N HIS A 278 -22.53 15.97 -14.04
CA HIS A 278 -21.20 16.18 -13.48
C HIS A 278 -20.12 15.87 -14.56
N PRO A 279 -19.13 16.75 -14.80
CA PRO A 279 -18.17 16.59 -15.91
C PRO A 279 -17.41 15.25 -15.92
N LEU A 280 -17.05 14.75 -14.74
CA LEU A 280 -16.40 13.44 -14.57
C LEU A 280 -17.34 12.23 -14.71
N ILE A 281 -18.66 12.43 -14.74
CA ILE A 281 -19.65 11.33 -14.77
C ILE A 281 -20.39 11.29 -16.10
N SER A 282 -20.66 12.45 -16.70
CA SER A 282 -21.42 12.57 -17.96
C SER A 282 -20.89 11.72 -19.13
N PRO A 283 -19.59 11.39 -19.25
CA PRO A 283 -19.13 10.48 -20.28
C PRO A 283 -19.58 9.02 -20.08
N SER A 284 -19.89 8.60 -18.84
CA SER A 284 -20.20 7.20 -18.49
C SER A 284 -21.66 6.94 -18.15
N LEU A 285 -22.44 7.99 -17.90
CA LEU A 285 -23.85 7.89 -17.51
C LEU A 285 -24.70 8.82 -18.36
N GLN A 286 -25.69 8.26 -19.06
CA GLN A 286 -26.68 9.03 -19.80
C GLN A 286 -27.97 9.18 -19.01
N ALA A 287 -28.74 10.23 -19.29
CA ALA A 287 -30.04 10.46 -18.65
C ALA A 287 -31.04 9.32 -18.90
N SER A 288 -30.94 8.61 -20.03
CA SER A 288 -31.77 7.44 -20.35
C SER A 288 -31.54 6.24 -19.44
N ASP A 289 -30.41 6.21 -18.74
CA ASP A 289 -30.00 5.12 -17.85
C ASP A 289 -30.17 5.50 -16.37
N CYS A 290 -30.90 6.59 -16.12
CA CYS A 290 -31.26 7.08 -14.80
C CYS A 290 -32.75 6.81 -14.53
N TYR A 291 -33.02 5.92 -13.59
CA TYR A 291 -34.36 5.48 -13.19
C TYR A 291 -34.74 6.05 -11.82
N LYS A 292 -36.03 6.07 -11.50
CA LYS A 292 -36.52 6.55 -10.20
C LYS A 292 -37.80 5.84 -9.78
N TRP A 293 -37.83 5.40 -8.53
CA TRP A 293 -38.99 4.72 -7.96
C TRP A 293 -40.27 5.57 -8.04
N ASN A 294 -40.15 6.86 -7.77
CA ASN A 294 -41.25 7.81 -7.86
C ASN A 294 -40.98 8.79 -9.01
N VAL A 295 -41.92 8.86 -9.96
CA VAL A 295 -41.83 9.72 -11.14
C VAL A 295 -41.71 11.21 -10.82
N ASP A 296 -42.25 11.63 -9.67
CA ASP A 296 -42.24 13.03 -9.23
C ASP A 296 -40.92 13.43 -8.55
N TRP A 297 -40.00 12.48 -8.31
CA TRP A 297 -38.69 12.80 -7.76
C TRP A 297 -37.77 13.42 -8.82
N PRO A 298 -36.84 14.29 -8.41
CA PRO A 298 -35.73 14.68 -9.28
C PRO A 298 -34.88 13.45 -9.63
N ASP A 299 -34.23 13.48 -10.80
CA ASP A 299 -33.44 12.34 -11.28
C ASP A 299 -32.19 12.10 -10.44
N TYR A 300 -31.66 13.17 -9.83
CA TYR A 300 -30.52 13.14 -8.92
C TYR A 300 -30.64 14.20 -7.84
N ASP A 301 -29.89 14.01 -6.74
CA ASP A 301 -29.97 14.88 -5.58
C ASP A 301 -29.02 16.08 -5.70
N SER A 302 -29.45 17.25 -5.24
CA SER A 302 -28.59 18.44 -5.12
C SER A 302 -27.96 18.61 -3.73
N GLY A 303 -28.47 17.91 -2.71
CA GLY A 303 -28.01 17.98 -1.32
C GLY A 303 -27.35 16.70 -0.82
N ASN A 304 -27.75 15.53 -1.32
CA ASN A 304 -27.15 14.24 -1.01
C ASN A 304 -26.36 13.66 -2.20
N VAL A 305 -25.07 13.99 -2.24
CA VAL A 305 -24.14 13.58 -3.32
C VAL A 305 -23.67 12.12 -3.23
N HIS A 306 -24.23 11.31 -2.33
CA HIS A 306 -23.73 9.95 -2.04
C HIS A 306 -23.70 9.03 -3.27
N GLY A 307 -24.76 9.03 -4.10
CA GLY A 307 -24.77 8.31 -5.37
C GLY A 307 -23.70 8.80 -6.36
N THR A 308 -23.53 10.13 -6.50
CA THR A 308 -22.50 10.73 -7.35
C THR A 308 -21.08 10.36 -6.90
N LEU A 309 -20.83 10.29 -5.59
CA LEU A 309 -19.54 9.85 -5.04
C LEU A 309 -19.26 8.38 -5.37
N GLN A 310 -20.27 7.50 -5.29
CA GLN A 310 -20.13 6.10 -5.73
C GLN A 310 -19.83 5.99 -7.22
N ALA A 311 -20.49 6.81 -8.05
CA ALA A 311 -20.22 6.84 -9.49
C ALA A 311 -18.77 7.22 -9.78
N GLY A 312 -18.26 8.28 -9.13
CA GLY A 312 -16.87 8.70 -9.25
C GLY A 312 -15.88 7.60 -8.80
N LEU A 313 -16.15 6.96 -7.66
CA LEU A 313 -15.33 5.86 -7.16
C LEU A 313 -15.33 4.67 -8.13
N SER A 314 -16.48 4.35 -8.74
CA SER A 314 -16.56 3.25 -9.70
C SER A 314 -15.70 3.50 -10.93
N ILE A 315 -15.71 4.73 -11.47
CA ILE A 315 -14.95 5.10 -12.68
C ILE A 315 -13.45 5.23 -12.41
N TYR A 316 -13.09 5.96 -11.35
CA TYR A 316 -11.72 6.45 -11.15
C TYR A 316 -10.97 5.74 -10.01
N GLY A 317 -11.65 4.95 -9.19
CA GLY A 317 -11.08 4.41 -7.96
C GLY A 317 -10.67 5.53 -6.99
N ASP A 318 -9.49 5.42 -6.40
CA ASP A 318 -8.90 6.51 -5.61
C ASP A 318 -8.49 7.65 -6.55
N ILE A 319 -9.31 8.71 -6.60
CA ILE A 319 -9.09 9.89 -7.45
C ILE A 319 -7.72 10.54 -7.21
N ALA A 320 -7.21 10.55 -5.98
CA ALA A 320 -5.91 11.15 -5.70
C ALA A 320 -4.78 10.32 -6.33
N GLN A 321 -4.86 9.01 -6.21
CA GLN A 321 -3.92 8.12 -6.90
C GLN A 321 -4.08 8.19 -8.42
N ALA A 322 -5.32 8.24 -8.91
CA ALA A 322 -5.62 8.37 -10.32
C ALA A 322 -4.95 9.62 -10.88
N ILE A 323 -5.10 10.79 -10.24
CA ILE A 323 -4.47 12.05 -10.68
C ILE A 323 -2.94 11.96 -10.69
N LEU A 324 -2.34 11.39 -9.65
CA LEU A 324 -0.89 11.29 -9.51
C LEU A 324 -0.24 10.22 -10.40
N SER A 325 -1.04 9.37 -11.04
CA SER A 325 -0.58 8.29 -11.92
C SER A 325 -0.66 8.70 -13.40
N ASP A 326 0.34 8.28 -14.18
CA ASP A 326 0.33 8.38 -15.64
C ASP A 326 -0.41 7.20 -16.31
N GLU A 327 -0.94 6.26 -15.52
CA GLU A 327 -1.69 5.12 -16.04
C GLU A 327 -3.02 5.56 -16.68
N ALA A 328 -3.30 5.00 -17.86
CA ALA A 328 -4.56 5.22 -18.55
C ALA A 328 -5.71 4.51 -17.83
N ILE A 329 -6.87 5.17 -17.76
CA ILE A 329 -8.07 4.63 -17.13
C ILE A 329 -8.96 4.06 -18.23
N SER A 330 -9.36 2.79 -18.10
CA SER A 330 -10.20 2.11 -19.08
C SER A 330 -11.53 1.70 -18.47
N VAL A 331 -12.59 2.38 -18.90
CA VAL A 331 -13.96 2.13 -18.46
C VAL A 331 -14.64 1.23 -19.49
N THR A 332 -14.81 -0.03 -19.09
CA THR A 332 -15.30 -1.11 -19.98
C THR A 332 -16.77 -1.47 -19.76
N TYR A 333 -17.45 -0.68 -18.94
CA TYR A 333 -18.84 -0.86 -18.52
C TYR A 333 -19.61 0.46 -18.60
N GLN A 334 -20.93 0.35 -18.60
CA GLN A 334 -21.83 1.51 -18.53
C GLN A 334 -22.25 1.77 -17.08
N LEU A 335 -22.43 3.03 -16.70
CA LEU A 335 -23.10 3.33 -15.45
C LEU A 335 -24.61 3.43 -15.66
N GLU A 336 -25.35 2.99 -14.65
CA GLU A 336 -26.78 3.17 -14.52
C GLU A 336 -27.06 3.69 -13.11
N SER A 337 -28.15 4.44 -12.93
CA SER A 337 -28.54 4.98 -11.64
C SER A 337 -30.00 4.67 -11.38
N CYS A 338 -30.34 4.19 -10.19
CA CYS A 338 -31.73 4.13 -9.77
C CYS A 338 -31.91 4.88 -8.46
N ARG A 339 -32.62 6.01 -8.52
CA ARG A 339 -33.04 6.75 -7.33
C ARG A 339 -34.15 5.99 -6.62
N VAL A 340 -33.83 5.48 -5.44
CA VAL A 340 -34.76 4.77 -4.56
C VAL A 340 -34.96 5.50 -3.23
N LEU A 341 -34.05 6.40 -2.86
CA LEU A 341 -34.19 7.23 -1.67
C LEU A 341 -35.02 8.50 -1.95
N PRO A 342 -35.99 8.82 -1.08
CA PRO A 342 -36.80 10.02 -1.24
C PRO A 342 -35.95 11.28 -1.03
N PRO A 343 -36.31 12.43 -1.63
CA PRO A 343 -35.64 13.71 -1.37
C PRO A 343 -35.70 14.15 0.09
N LEU A 344 -36.73 13.72 0.82
CA LEU A 344 -36.94 14.04 2.22
C LEU A 344 -37.42 12.79 2.96
N GLY A 345 -36.88 12.57 4.16
CA GLY A 345 -37.22 11.44 5.01
C GLY A 345 -36.47 10.16 4.64
N VAL A 346 -37.04 9.03 5.02
CA VAL A 346 -36.50 7.69 4.78
C VAL A 346 -37.61 6.79 4.25
N ASN A 347 -37.26 5.77 3.48
CA ASN A 347 -38.23 4.75 3.09
C ASN A 347 -38.65 3.91 4.30
N GLU A 348 -39.89 3.41 4.26
CA GLU A 348 -40.33 2.35 5.16
C GLU A 348 -39.49 1.09 4.91
N LYS A 349 -39.09 0.40 5.98
CA LYS A 349 -38.12 -0.72 5.91
C LYS A 349 -38.63 -1.85 5.03
N GLU A 350 -39.94 -2.07 5.02
CA GLU A 350 -40.64 -3.12 4.29
C GLU A 350 -40.55 -2.93 2.77
N LEU A 351 -40.26 -1.72 2.30
CA LEU A 351 -40.21 -1.39 0.88
C LEU A 351 -38.87 -1.74 0.22
N TYR A 352 -37.78 -1.91 0.96
CA TYR A 352 -36.45 -2.03 0.36
C TYR A 352 -36.30 -3.24 -0.59
N GLY A 353 -36.91 -4.39 -0.26
CA GLY A 353 -36.99 -5.51 -1.22
C GLY A 353 -37.69 -5.11 -2.52
N SER A 354 -38.89 -4.52 -2.44
CA SER A 354 -39.62 -4.05 -3.62
C SER A 354 -38.88 -2.97 -4.42
N LEU A 355 -38.16 -2.07 -3.74
CA LEU A 355 -37.31 -1.06 -4.37
C LEU A 355 -36.16 -1.71 -5.13
N THR A 356 -35.49 -2.71 -4.54
CA THR A 356 -34.42 -3.47 -5.21
C THR A 356 -34.94 -4.23 -6.42
N TYR A 357 -36.08 -4.91 -6.31
CA TYR A 357 -36.74 -5.54 -7.45
C TYR A 357 -37.02 -4.54 -8.58
N TYR A 358 -37.62 -3.40 -8.24
CA TYR A 358 -37.92 -2.35 -9.21
C TYR A 358 -36.66 -1.85 -9.92
N ALA A 359 -35.62 -1.48 -9.17
CA ALA A 359 -34.39 -0.93 -9.74
C ALA A 359 -33.75 -1.88 -10.76
N VAL A 360 -33.66 -3.16 -10.39
CA VAL A 360 -33.10 -4.20 -11.26
C VAL A 360 -33.97 -4.40 -12.51
N LYS A 361 -35.28 -4.55 -12.34
CA LYS A 361 -36.17 -4.81 -13.47
C LYS A 361 -36.34 -3.61 -14.39
N GLU A 362 -36.26 -2.38 -13.90
CA GLU A 362 -36.30 -1.20 -14.76
C GLU A 362 -35.05 -1.08 -15.62
N ALA A 363 -33.86 -1.32 -15.04
CA ALA A 363 -32.60 -1.35 -15.79
C ALA A 363 -32.57 -2.48 -16.84
N GLU A 364 -33.07 -3.66 -16.50
CA GLU A 364 -33.16 -4.81 -17.42
C GLU A 364 -34.10 -4.58 -18.61
N LYS A 365 -35.12 -3.73 -18.48
CA LYS A 365 -36.00 -3.35 -19.61
C LYS A 365 -35.24 -2.52 -20.64
N ASN A 366 -34.34 -1.65 -20.18
CA ASN A 366 -33.60 -0.76 -21.05
C ASN A 366 -32.46 -1.49 -21.78
N ALA A 367 -31.65 -2.27 -21.04
CA ALA A 367 -30.53 -3.01 -21.62
C ALA A 367 -30.27 -4.37 -20.95
N LYS A 368 -30.03 -5.39 -21.78
CA LYS A 368 -29.63 -6.74 -21.36
C LYS A 368 -28.10 -6.84 -21.23
N LEU A 369 -27.56 -6.23 -20.19
CA LEU A 369 -26.14 -6.25 -19.84
C LEU A 369 -25.87 -7.17 -18.64
N ASN A 370 -24.63 -7.65 -18.50
CA ASN A 370 -24.20 -8.28 -17.25
C ASN A 370 -24.11 -7.18 -16.17
N ARG A 371 -24.94 -7.27 -15.13
CA ARG A 371 -25.16 -6.13 -14.23
C ARG A 371 -24.53 -6.35 -12.87
N VAL A 372 -23.71 -5.41 -12.44
CA VAL A 372 -23.30 -5.27 -11.05
C VAL A 372 -24.22 -4.25 -10.39
N VAL A 373 -24.87 -4.62 -9.29
CA VAL A 373 -25.73 -3.71 -8.52
C VAL A 373 -24.96 -3.28 -7.27
N SER A 374 -24.61 -1.99 -7.19
CA SER A 374 -23.94 -1.40 -6.03
C SER A 374 -24.98 -0.90 -5.04
N ILE A 375 -24.99 -1.48 -3.84
CA ILE A 375 -25.90 -1.13 -2.75
C ILE A 375 -25.05 -0.64 -1.57
N ALA A 376 -24.86 0.67 -1.48
CA ALA A 376 -24.16 1.31 -0.35
C ALA A 376 -25.10 1.86 0.73
N ILE A 377 -26.40 1.63 0.58
CA ILE A 377 -27.40 1.93 1.60
C ILE A 377 -27.71 0.68 2.42
N THR A 378 -27.82 0.84 3.72
CA THR A 378 -28.04 -0.25 4.66
C THR A 378 -29.06 0.16 5.72
N ALA A 379 -29.66 -0.83 6.37
CA ALA A 379 -30.59 -0.65 7.47
C ALA A 379 -30.14 -1.43 8.71
N ASP A 380 -30.35 -0.83 9.88
CA ASP A 380 -30.11 -1.50 11.15
C ASP A 380 -30.96 -2.77 11.27
N HIS A 381 -30.34 -3.83 11.79
CA HIS A 381 -30.99 -5.12 12.01
C HIS A 381 -32.07 -5.04 13.11
N ASP A 382 -33.18 -5.78 12.95
CA ASP A 382 -34.27 -5.83 13.93
C ASP A 382 -34.33 -7.17 14.69
N GLY A 383 -33.18 -7.68 15.17
CA GLY A 383 -33.14 -8.92 15.93
C GLY A 383 -31.80 -9.66 15.88
N ILE A 384 -31.86 -10.99 15.74
CA ILE A 384 -30.68 -11.86 15.67
C ILE A 384 -29.96 -11.61 14.34
N THR A 385 -28.71 -11.22 14.44
CA THR A 385 -27.83 -10.84 13.33
C THR A 385 -27.53 -12.04 12.43
N GLY A 386 -27.58 -11.85 11.11
CA GLY A 386 -27.30 -12.92 10.13
C GLY A 386 -28.53 -13.74 9.70
N GLN A 387 -29.73 -13.42 10.19
CA GLN A 387 -30.97 -14.00 9.67
C GLN A 387 -31.39 -13.31 8.35
N PRO A 388 -32.02 -14.04 7.43
CA PRO A 388 -32.53 -13.45 6.20
C PRO A 388 -33.66 -12.46 6.49
N THR A 389 -33.65 -11.33 5.81
CA THR A 389 -34.70 -10.30 5.83
C THR A 389 -35.50 -10.37 4.52
N SER A 390 -36.60 -9.61 4.41
CA SER A 390 -37.29 -9.46 3.12
C SER A 390 -36.38 -8.85 2.06
N TRP A 391 -35.51 -7.91 2.45
CA TRP A 391 -34.58 -7.25 1.54
C TRP A 391 -33.47 -8.19 1.08
N SER A 392 -32.80 -8.88 2.00
CA SER A 392 -31.76 -9.85 1.66
C SER A 392 -32.30 -11.04 0.87
N SER A 393 -33.53 -11.50 1.19
CA SER A 393 -34.19 -12.60 0.46
C SER A 393 -34.54 -12.21 -0.97
N GLU A 394 -34.95 -10.95 -1.21
CA GLU A 394 -35.20 -10.45 -2.56
C GLU A 394 -33.91 -10.40 -3.38
N ILE A 395 -32.79 -9.98 -2.76
CA ILE A 395 -31.47 -10.04 -3.40
C ILE A 395 -31.09 -11.48 -3.75
N ASP A 396 -31.30 -12.43 -2.83
CA ASP A 396 -31.02 -13.85 -3.09
C ASP A 396 -31.86 -14.41 -4.23
N TYR A 397 -33.14 -14.04 -4.28
CA TYR A 397 -34.06 -14.43 -5.35
C TYR A 397 -33.61 -13.86 -6.69
N LEU A 398 -33.31 -12.55 -6.74
CA LEU A 398 -32.81 -11.90 -7.95
C LEU A 398 -31.48 -12.51 -8.37
N ALA A 399 -30.51 -12.70 -7.48
CA ALA A 399 -29.21 -13.26 -7.84
C ALA A 399 -29.30 -14.70 -8.37
N PHE A 400 -30.25 -15.50 -7.86
CA PHE A 400 -30.49 -16.87 -8.31
C PHE A 400 -31.28 -16.98 -9.62
N ASP A 401 -32.14 -16.00 -9.90
CA ASP A 401 -33.05 -16.01 -11.05
C ASP A 401 -32.28 -16.19 -12.39
N ALA A 402 -32.55 -17.32 -13.05
CA ALA A 402 -31.83 -17.79 -14.23
C ALA A 402 -32.02 -16.91 -15.48
N GLU A 403 -32.98 -15.97 -15.46
CA GLU A 403 -33.25 -15.09 -16.59
C GLU A 403 -32.23 -13.93 -16.75
N GLY A 404 -31.35 -13.70 -15.77
CA GLY A 404 -30.37 -12.61 -15.82
C GLY A 404 -29.09 -12.85 -15.00
N THR A 405 -27.94 -12.54 -15.60
CA THR A 405 -26.62 -12.54 -14.94
C THR A 405 -26.39 -11.24 -14.19
N ARG A 406 -26.48 -11.31 -12.86
CA ARG A 406 -26.32 -10.16 -11.97
C ARG A 406 -25.42 -10.48 -10.78
N LEU A 407 -24.66 -9.48 -10.34
CA LEU A 407 -23.84 -9.53 -9.15
C LEU A 407 -24.26 -8.40 -8.22
N PHE A 408 -24.58 -8.72 -6.98
CA PHE A 408 -24.86 -7.71 -5.96
C PHE A 408 -23.62 -7.47 -5.11
N VAL A 409 -23.26 -6.19 -4.95
CA VAL A 409 -22.17 -5.73 -4.08
C VAL A 409 -22.79 -4.81 -3.04
N ILE A 410 -22.73 -5.22 -1.78
CA ILE A 410 -23.49 -4.64 -0.68
C ILE A 410 -22.54 -4.12 0.38
N SER A 411 -22.77 -2.93 0.90
CA SER A 411 -22.06 -2.43 2.07
C SER A 411 -22.35 -3.28 3.30
N GLY A 412 -21.33 -3.58 4.11
CA GLY A 412 -21.50 -4.27 5.40
C GLY A 412 -22.17 -3.42 6.48
N GLY A 413 -22.37 -2.12 6.24
CA GLY A 413 -22.83 -1.16 7.23
C GLY A 413 -21.70 -0.34 7.85
N ASN A 414 -22.07 0.58 8.75
CA ASN A 414 -21.14 1.50 9.38
C ASN A 414 -21.23 1.41 10.91
N VAL A 415 -20.09 1.49 11.58
CA VAL A 415 -20.05 1.74 13.03
C VAL A 415 -20.48 3.19 13.27
N ARG A 416 -21.50 3.41 14.11
CA ARG A 416 -22.08 4.74 14.39
C ARG A 416 -22.12 5.03 15.89
N GLY A 417 -22.24 6.30 16.25
CA GLY A 417 -22.44 6.73 17.63
C GLY A 417 -21.24 6.45 18.54
N ASP A 418 -21.54 6.01 19.78
CA ASP A 418 -20.54 5.80 20.84
C ASP A 418 -19.58 4.63 20.55
N ASP A 419 -19.90 3.77 19.58
CA ASP A 419 -19.02 2.69 19.15
C ASP A 419 -17.93 3.18 18.17
N VAL A 420 -17.99 4.43 17.71
CA VAL A 420 -16.92 5.03 16.90
C VAL A 420 -15.71 5.32 17.79
N GLY A 421 -14.56 4.72 17.46
CA GLY A 421 -13.28 4.99 18.12
C GLY A 421 -12.95 4.09 19.32
N ILE A 422 -13.80 3.10 19.62
CA ILE A 422 -13.44 2.02 20.55
C ILE A 422 -12.47 1.03 19.88
N ASP A 423 -11.90 0.11 20.65
CA ASP A 423 -11.02 -0.93 20.12
C ASP A 423 -11.72 -1.71 19.00
N TYR A 424 -11.02 -1.92 17.88
CA TYR A 424 -11.64 -2.51 16.68
C TYR A 424 -12.24 -3.90 16.94
N ARG A 425 -11.68 -4.70 17.86
CA ARG A 425 -12.24 -6.02 18.19
C ARG A 425 -13.54 -5.88 18.96
N GLU A 426 -13.62 -4.88 19.82
CA GLU A 426 -14.84 -4.56 20.56
C GLU A 426 -15.92 -4.02 19.62
N ALA A 427 -15.55 -3.10 18.71
CA ALA A 427 -16.45 -2.59 17.68
C ALA A 427 -16.98 -3.71 16.77
N THR A 428 -16.12 -4.59 16.26
CA THR A 428 -16.54 -5.72 15.40
C THR A 428 -17.37 -6.75 16.17
N ALA A 429 -17.18 -6.91 17.48
CA ALA A 429 -18.01 -7.80 18.30
C ALA A 429 -19.41 -7.24 18.59
N LYS A 430 -19.56 -5.91 18.59
CA LYS A 430 -20.83 -5.21 18.87
C LYS A 430 -21.61 -4.88 17.60
N CYS A 431 -20.93 -4.33 16.60
CA CYS A 431 -21.52 -3.88 15.35
C CYS A 431 -21.56 -5.04 14.35
N SER A 432 -22.76 -5.57 14.15
CA SER A 432 -22.98 -6.66 13.21
C SER A 432 -23.24 -6.14 11.80
N ILE A 433 -23.13 -7.04 10.82
CA ILE A 433 -23.48 -6.75 9.43
C ILE A 433 -24.93 -6.27 9.33
N GLU A 434 -25.11 -5.10 8.72
CA GLU A 434 -26.42 -4.47 8.50
C GLU A 434 -27.19 -5.11 7.34
N ASP A 435 -28.52 -4.94 7.33
CA ASP A 435 -29.39 -5.37 6.23
C ASP A 435 -29.10 -4.51 4.98
N PRO A 436 -28.91 -5.09 3.77
CA PRO A 436 -29.12 -6.49 3.37
C PRO A 436 -27.85 -7.34 3.22
N GLY A 437 -26.77 -7.01 3.94
CA GLY A 437 -25.50 -7.72 3.87
C GLY A 437 -25.53 -9.19 4.32
N GLN A 438 -26.68 -9.69 4.79
CA GLN A 438 -26.89 -11.11 5.13
C GLN A 438 -27.31 -11.97 3.93
N ALA A 439 -27.50 -11.40 2.73
CA ALA A 439 -27.82 -12.15 1.52
C ALA A 439 -26.72 -13.18 1.20
N TRP A 440 -27.12 -14.38 0.78
CA TRP A 440 -26.21 -15.52 0.53
C TRP A 440 -25.56 -15.47 -0.85
N ASN A 441 -26.25 -14.90 -1.84
CA ASN A 441 -25.83 -14.85 -3.24
C ASN A 441 -25.26 -13.47 -3.63
N ALA A 442 -24.74 -12.71 -2.66
CA ALA A 442 -24.17 -11.39 -2.85
C ALA A 442 -22.78 -11.26 -2.22
N ILE A 443 -22.02 -10.23 -2.62
CA ILE A 443 -20.75 -9.87 -2.01
C ILE A 443 -20.98 -8.74 -1.01
N THR A 444 -20.82 -9.03 0.28
CA THR A 444 -20.84 -8.01 1.34
C THR A 444 -19.44 -7.46 1.58
N VAL A 445 -19.29 -6.14 1.48
CA VAL A 445 -18.02 -5.42 1.50
C VAL A 445 -17.88 -4.63 2.80
N GLY A 446 -16.85 -4.96 3.58
CA GLY A 446 -16.44 -4.16 4.74
C GLY A 446 -15.42 -3.09 4.36
N ALA A 447 -15.39 -1.99 5.11
CA ALA A 447 -14.36 -0.98 4.99
C ALA A 447 -13.15 -1.31 5.88
N TYR A 448 -11.96 -0.92 5.44
CA TYR A 448 -10.77 -0.93 6.27
C TYR A 448 -9.94 0.33 6.00
N THR A 449 -9.12 0.70 6.97
CA THR A 449 -8.11 1.75 6.81
C THR A 449 -6.75 1.08 6.78
N GLN A 450 -5.95 1.39 5.77
CA GLN A 450 -4.55 0.98 5.74
C GLN A 450 -3.78 1.87 6.73
N MET A 451 -3.25 1.26 7.80
CA MET A 451 -2.41 1.95 8.78
C MET A 451 -0.94 1.92 8.39
#